data_AF-A0A1I2KL27-F1
#
_entry.id   AF-A0A1I2KL27-F1
#
_cell.length_a   1.000
_cell.length_b   1.000
_cell.length_c   1.000
_cell.angle_alpha   90.00
_cell.angle_beta   90.00
_cell.angle_gamma   90.00
#
_symmetry.space_group_name_H-M   'P 1'
#
loop_
_entity.id
_entity.type
_entity.pdbx_description
1 polymer ?
#
loop_
_entity_poly.entity_id
_entity_poly.type
_entity_poly.pdbx_seq_one_letter_code
_entity_poly.pdbx_strand_id
1 'polypeptide(L)'
;MELPSSAVAAVILDRIRSACDTRADLPSLLSDDTFAQEIASAQDDWRDVIVAAGRPVPGFSAALAYYDALRAERLPAALTQGQRDFFGAHTYRRTDRDGSFHTLWGGDRSER
;
A
#
# COMPACT_ATOMS: atom_id res chain seq x y z
N MET A 1 24.74 -22.59 27.34
CA MET A 1 24.33 -22.86 25.96
C MET A 1 23.91 -21.53 25.37
N GLU A 2 24.87 -20.82 24.77
CA GLU A 2 24.64 -19.53 24.12
C GLU A 2 24.04 -19.78 22.74
N LEU A 3 22.98 -19.05 22.38
CA LEU A 3 22.42 -19.07 21.03
C LEU A 3 23.30 -18.22 20.11
N PRO A 4 23.60 -18.67 18.87
CA PRO A 4 24.47 -17.94 17.98
C PRO A 4 23.81 -16.65 17.47
N SER A 5 24.61 -15.58 17.42
CA SER A 5 24.27 -14.24 16.94
C SER A 5 23.71 -14.26 15.50
N SER A 6 22.42 -13.94 15.36
CA SER A 6 21.76 -13.64 14.08
C SER A 6 22.04 -12.18 13.68
N ALA A 7 23.23 -11.95 13.14
CA ALA A 7 23.88 -10.63 13.05
C ALA A 7 23.21 -9.55 12.14
N VAL A 8 22.01 -9.76 11.60
CA VAL A 8 21.23 -8.71 10.87
C VAL A 8 19.87 -8.44 11.52
N ALA A 9 19.38 -9.38 12.33
CA ALA A 9 18.08 -9.30 12.97
C ALA A 9 18.08 -8.38 14.21
N ALA A 10 19.20 -8.23 14.92
CA ALA A 10 19.19 -7.58 16.24
C ALA A 10 18.80 -6.08 16.20
N VAL A 11 19.48 -5.25 15.38
CA VAL A 11 19.30 -3.78 15.45
C VAL A 11 17.94 -3.32 14.91
N ILE A 12 17.49 -3.83 13.77
CA ILE A 12 16.20 -3.43 13.20
C ILE A 12 15.03 -3.98 14.03
N LEU A 13 15.15 -5.20 14.59
CA LEU A 13 14.10 -5.76 15.44
C LEU A 13 13.98 -5.01 16.77
N ASP A 14 15.07 -4.50 17.33
CA ASP A 14 15.00 -3.64 18.52
C ASP A 14 14.24 -2.33 18.24
N ARG A 15 14.45 -1.74 17.06
CA ARG A 15 13.69 -0.55 16.62
C ARG A 15 12.22 -0.87 16.39
N ILE A 16 11.91 -2.01 15.75
CA ILE A 16 10.54 -2.48 15.56
C ILE A 16 9.87 -2.71 16.91
N ARG A 17 10.55 -3.38 17.84
CA ARG A 17 10.06 -3.59 19.21
C ARG A 17 9.78 -2.26 19.89
N SER A 18 10.72 -1.32 19.85
CA SER A 18 10.55 0.01 20.45
C SER A 18 9.34 0.75 19.90
N ALA A 19 9.08 0.68 18.59
CA ALA A 19 7.89 1.29 17.98
C ALA A 19 6.61 0.63 18.50
N CYS A 20 6.56 -0.70 18.52
CA CYS A 20 5.42 -1.46 19.04
C CYS A 20 5.18 -1.23 20.54
N ASP A 21 6.23 -1.13 21.35
CA ASP A 21 6.13 -0.85 22.79
C ASP A 21 5.64 0.58 23.06
N THR A 22 6.03 1.54 22.21
CA THR A 22 5.59 2.94 22.30
C THR A 22 4.12 3.10 21.93
N ARG A 23 3.67 2.38 20.89
CA ARG A 23 2.29 2.44 20.41
C ARG A 23 1.81 1.07 19.93
N ALA A 24 1.20 0.33 20.86
CA ALA A 24 0.76 -1.05 20.62
C ALA A 24 -0.37 -1.18 19.59
N ASP A 25 -1.12 -0.10 19.32
CA ASP A 25 -2.20 -0.04 18.32
C ASP A 25 -1.73 0.50 16.96
N LEU A 26 -0.42 0.50 16.70
CA LEU A 26 0.16 0.86 15.40
C LEU A 26 -0.51 0.05 14.27
N PRO A 27 -1.21 0.70 13.31
CA PRO A 27 -1.81 -0.01 12.19
C PRO A 27 -0.75 -0.54 11.21
N SER A 28 0.42 0.08 11.19
CA SER A 28 1.59 -0.30 10.39
C SER A 28 2.85 0.38 10.92
N LEU A 29 4.02 -0.22 10.74
CA LEU A 29 5.30 0.43 11.03
C LEU A 29 5.51 1.70 10.19
N LEU A 30 4.91 1.80 9.01
CA LEU A 30 4.94 3.02 8.19
C LEU A 30 4.12 4.18 8.79
N SER A 31 3.37 3.93 9.86
CA SER A 31 2.67 4.96 10.63
C SER A 31 3.48 5.47 11.82
N ASP A 32 4.61 4.82 12.14
CA ASP A 32 5.60 5.35 13.08
C ASP A 32 6.42 6.46 12.40
N ASP A 33 6.58 7.60 13.08
CA ASP A 33 7.22 8.79 12.50
C ASP A 33 8.67 8.55 12.08
N THR A 34 9.41 7.74 12.84
CA THR A 34 10.83 7.46 12.56
C THR A 34 10.95 6.62 11.30
N PHE A 35 10.20 5.52 11.22
CA PHE A 35 10.19 4.67 10.02
C PHE A 35 9.64 5.42 8.80
N ALA A 36 8.58 6.21 8.97
CA ALA A 36 8.01 7.01 7.88
C ALA A 36 9.03 7.98 7.30
N GLN A 37 9.80 8.67 8.16
CA GLN A 37 10.80 9.64 7.74
C GLN A 37 12.00 8.98 7.05
N GLU A 38 12.46 7.82 7.53
CA GLU A 38 13.53 7.05 6.89
C GLU A 38 13.14 6.54 5.50
N ILE A 39 11.91 6.06 5.34
CA ILE A 39 11.43 5.65 4.01
C ILE A 39 11.24 6.87 3.10
N ALA A 40 10.71 7.97 3.62
CA ALA A 40 10.53 9.20 2.86
C ALA A 40 11.85 9.79 2.35
N SER A 41 12.95 9.67 3.11
CA SER A 41 14.27 10.13 2.68
C SER A 41 14.95 9.19 1.67
N ALA A 42 14.59 7.90 1.66
CA ALA A 42 15.18 6.91 0.76
C ALA A 42 14.38 6.65 -0.54
N GLN A 43 13.12 7.09 -0.61
CA GLN A 43 12.22 6.67 -1.70
C GLN A 43 12.67 7.11 -3.11
N ASP A 44 13.34 8.25 -3.24
CA ASP A 44 13.76 8.77 -4.54
C ASP A 44 14.97 7.98 -5.07
N ASP A 45 15.99 7.76 -4.23
CA ASP A 45 17.11 6.88 -4.57
C ASP A 45 16.63 5.45 -4.88
N TRP A 46 15.61 4.98 -4.17
CA TRP A 46 15.01 3.67 -4.42
C TRP A 46 14.36 3.60 -5.81
N ARG A 47 13.65 4.67 -6.23
CA ARG A 47 13.10 4.77 -7.59
C ARG A 47 14.20 4.75 -8.64
N ASP A 48 15.27 5.50 -8.43
CA ASP A 48 16.40 5.55 -9.35
C ASP A 48 17.06 4.18 -9.52
N VAL A 49 17.24 3.43 -8.42
CA VAL A 49 17.73 2.05 -8.47
C VAL A 49 16.82 1.15 -9.29
N ILE A 50 15.50 1.27 -9.16
CA ILE A 50 14.54 0.47 -9.93
C ILE A 50 14.58 0.83 -11.42
N VAL A 51 14.64 2.12 -11.76
CA VAL A 51 14.71 2.58 -13.16
C VAL A 51 16.01 2.13 -13.82
N ALA A 52 17.13 2.19 -13.10
CA ALA A 52 18.43 1.77 -13.58
C ALA A 52 18.63 0.24 -13.55
N ALA A 53 17.70 -0.52 -12.98
CA ALA A 53 17.84 -1.96 -12.85
C ALA A 53 17.75 -2.65 -14.23
N GLY A 54 18.89 -2.88 -14.87
CA GLY A 54 19.01 -3.70 -16.10
C GLY A 54 18.75 -5.20 -15.89
N ARG A 55 18.14 -5.58 -14.76
CA ARG A 55 17.83 -6.96 -14.35
C ARG A 55 16.56 -6.97 -13.49
N PRO A 56 15.84 -8.10 -13.38
CA PRO A 56 14.65 -8.19 -12.54
C PRO A 56 14.93 -7.86 -11.07
N VAL A 57 14.13 -6.95 -10.50
CA VAL A 57 14.21 -6.52 -9.09
C VAL A 57 12.83 -6.63 -8.40
N PRO A 58 12.19 -7.81 -8.40
CA PRO A 58 10.79 -7.96 -8.00
C PRO A 58 10.51 -7.48 -6.57
N GLY A 59 11.40 -7.81 -5.61
CA GLY A 59 11.24 -7.38 -4.22
C GLY A 59 11.28 -5.86 -4.05
N PHE A 60 12.21 -5.17 -4.72
CA PHE A 60 12.32 -3.71 -4.69
C PHE A 60 11.08 -3.07 -5.33
N SER A 61 10.70 -3.54 -6.52
CA SER A 61 9.53 -3.00 -7.22
C SER A 61 8.22 -3.22 -6.46
N ALA A 62 8.03 -4.40 -5.86
CA ALA A 62 6.82 -4.73 -5.11
C ALA A 62 6.71 -3.92 -3.81
N ALA A 63 7.82 -3.78 -3.07
CA ALA A 63 7.81 -2.99 -1.85
C ALA A 63 7.60 -1.49 -2.14
N LEU A 64 8.15 -0.94 -3.22
CA LEU A 64 7.91 0.46 -3.59
C LEU A 64 6.46 0.66 -4.03
N ALA A 65 5.91 -0.26 -4.84
CA ALA A 65 4.51 -0.22 -5.23
C ALA A 65 3.56 -0.31 -4.03
N TYR A 66 3.89 -1.12 -3.03
CA TYR A 66 3.14 -1.21 -1.77
C TYR A 66 3.20 0.11 -0.97
N TYR A 67 4.40 0.69 -0.84
CA TYR A 67 4.57 1.99 -0.17
C TYR A 67 3.75 3.10 -0.86
N ASP A 68 3.82 3.18 -2.19
CA ASP A 68 3.05 4.16 -2.97
C ASP A 68 1.54 3.93 -2.86
N ALA A 69 1.10 2.67 -2.85
CA ALA A 69 -0.31 2.35 -2.70
C ALA A 69 -0.86 2.72 -1.30
N LEU A 70 -0.07 2.53 -0.24
CA LEU A 70 -0.47 2.85 1.12
C LEU A 70 -0.64 4.36 1.36
N ARG A 71 0.21 5.19 0.76
CA ARG A 71 0.16 6.66 0.95
C ARG A 71 -0.76 7.37 -0.04
N ALA A 72 -1.29 6.67 -1.04
CA ALA A 72 -2.18 7.25 -2.02
C ALA A 72 -3.56 7.52 -1.41
N GLU A 73 -4.01 8.77 -1.45
CA GLU A 73 -5.36 9.16 -1.05
C GLU A 73 -6.43 8.43 -1.90
N ARG A 74 -6.14 8.21 -3.18
CA ARG A 74 -7.05 7.55 -4.12
C ARG A 74 -6.30 6.58 -5.03
N LEU A 75 -6.73 5.32 -5.00
CA LEU A 75 -6.24 4.28 -5.90
C LEU A 75 -7.10 4.20 -7.17
N PRO A 76 -6.56 3.65 -8.28
CA PRO A 76 -7.32 3.38 -9.50
C PRO A 76 -8.37 2.27 -9.35
N ALA A 77 -8.62 1.77 -8.13
CA ALA A 77 -9.63 0.76 -7.82
C ALA A 77 -11.05 1.12 -8.27
N ALA A 78 -11.35 2.42 -8.47
CA ALA A 78 -12.61 2.87 -9.07
C ALA A 78 -12.86 2.24 -10.46
N LEU A 79 -11.82 2.05 -11.27
CA LEU A 79 -11.94 1.38 -12.56
C LEU A 79 -12.34 -0.08 -12.39
N THR A 80 -11.70 -0.79 -11.46
CA THR A 80 -12.04 -2.19 -11.14
C THR A 80 -13.46 -2.31 -10.60
N GLN A 81 -13.92 -1.38 -9.77
CA GLN A 81 -15.32 -1.34 -9.31
C GLN A 81 -16.28 -1.14 -10.50
N GLY A 82 -15.99 -0.20 -11.39
CA GLY A 82 -16.77 0.02 -12.61
C GLY A 82 -16.82 -1.23 -13.50
N GLN A 83 -15.70 -1.92 -13.70
CA GLN A 83 -15.64 -3.18 -14.46
C GLN A 83 -16.47 -4.30 -13.80
N ARG A 84 -16.38 -4.44 -12.47
CA ARG A 84 -17.17 -5.43 -11.71
C ARG A 84 -18.67 -5.15 -11.82
N ASP A 85 -19.06 -3.88 -11.81
CA ASP A 85 -20.45 -3.48 -12.01
C ASP A 85 -20.91 -3.72 -13.45
N PHE A 86 -20.07 -3.35 -14.43
CA PHE A 86 -20.34 -3.53 -15.86
C PHE A 86 -20.59 -4.99 -16.24
N PHE A 87 -19.70 -5.90 -15.85
CA PHE A 87 -19.77 -7.32 -16.25
C PHE A 87 -20.63 -8.18 -15.32
N GLY A 88 -20.84 -7.75 -14.07
CA GLY A 88 -21.39 -8.63 -13.02
C GLY A 88 -22.47 -7.99 -12.14
N ALA A 89 -22.91 -6.77 -12.42
CA ALA A 89 -23.89 -6.03 -11.62
C ALA A 89 -23.55 -6.01 -10.11
N HIS A 90 -22.25 -5.95 -9.79
CA HIS A 90 -21.75 -6.01 -8.42
C HIS A 90 -21.96 -4.73 -7.61
N THR A 91 -22.48 -3.67 -8.22
CA THR A 91 -22.64 -2.33 -7.64
C THR A 91 -21.31 -1.68 -7.22
N TYR A 92 -21.33 -0.38 -6.97
CA TYR A 92 -20.19 0.38 -6.43
C TYR A 92 -20.66 1.51 -5.49
N ARG A 93 -19.73 2.11 -4.75
CA ARG A 93 -19.98 3.32 -3.94
C ARG A 93 -19.44 4.56 -4.64
N ARG A 94 -20.05 5.71 -4.36
CA ARG A 94 -19.60 7.00 -4.86
C ARG A 94 -18.86 7.79 -3.77
N THR A 95 -18.13 8.82 -4.16
CA THR A 95 -17.39 9.70 -3.25
C THR A 95 -18.18 10.95 -2.87
N ASP A 96 -19.29 11.23 -3.54
CA ASP A 96 -20.12 12.43 -3.37
C ASP A 96 -21.41 12.18 -2.59
N ARG A 97 -21.82 10.91 -2.41
CA ARG A 97 -23.02 10.53 -1.65
C ARG A 97 -22.96 9.08 -1.19
N ASP A 98 -23.63 8.83 -0.07
CA ASP A 98 -23.81 7.49 0.47
C ASP A 98 -24.79 6.65 -0.39
N GLY A 99 -24.56 5.34 -0.40
CA GLY A 99 -25.39 4.37 -1.13
C GLY A 99 -24.56 3.34 -1.89
N SER A 100 -25.27 2.35 -2.44
CA SER A 100 -24.74 1.40 -3.42
C SER A 100 -25.42 1.66 -4.74
N PHE A 101 -24.63 1.71 -5.81
CA PHE A 101 -25.07 2.17 -7.12
C PHE A 101 -24.82 1.11 -8.18
N HIS A 102 -25.79 0.87 -9.05
CA HIS A 102 -25.63 0.07 -10.26
C HIS A 102 -25.89 0.93 -11.49
N THR A 103 -24.94 0.97 -12.42
CA THR A 103 -25.14 1.68 -13.70
C THR A 103 -25.63 0.70 -14.77
N LEU A 104 -26.65 1.09 -15.54
CA LEU A 104 -27.11 0.34 -16.71
C LEU A 104 -26.20 0.61 -17.92
N TRP A 105 -24.97 0.10 -17.88
CA TRP A 105 -23.91 0.46 -18.82
C TRP A 105 -24.21 0.18 -20.30
N GLY A 106 -24.87 -0.94 -20.59
CA GLY A 106 -25.31 -1.30 -21.94
C GLY A 106 -26.67 -0.72 -22.34
N GLY A 107 -27.33 -0.02 -21.42
CA GLY A 107 -28.63 0.62 -21.64
C GLY A 107 -28.50 2.14 -21.71
N ASP A 108 -29.37 2.84 -21.00
CA ASP A 108 -29.43 4.30 -20.95
C ASP A 108 -28.40 4.94 -20.00
N ARG A 109 -27.56 4.12 -19.33
CA ARG A 109 -26.59 4.55 -18.31
C ARG A 109 -27.23 5.22 -17.10
N SER A 110 -28.52 4.96 -16.85
CA SER A 110 -29.14 5.33 -15.58
C SER A 110 -28.48 4.58 -14.42
N GLU A 111 -28.42 5.26 -13.28
CA GLU A 111 -27.88 4.74 -12.02
C GLU A 111 -29.04 4.42 -11.07
N ARG A 112 -29.04 3.22 -10.50
CA ARG A 112 -30.02 2.75 -9.52
C ARG A 112 -29.39 2.52 -8.16
#